data_AF-A0A928FNB4-F1
#
_entry.id   AF-A0A928FNB4-F1
#
_cell.length_a   1.000
_cell.length_b   1.000
_cell.length_c   1.000
_cell.angle_alpha   90.00
_cell.angle_beta   90.00
_cell.angle_gamma   90.00
#
_symmetry.space_group_name_H-M   'P 1'
#
loop_
_entity.id
_entity.type
_entity.pdbx_description
1 polymer ?
#
loop_
_entity_poly.entity_id
_entity_poly.type
_entity_poly.pdbx_seq_one_letter_code
_entity_poly.pdbx_strand_id
1 'polypeptide(L)'
;MKMSKILSLVLAVLMLVACLASCTGGDESEASKNASNAGTTSTDTSKDASTDASEESSVDMGAALAGTYDITLWVSEKEGVADLTKEQINAFMAAYPGIVINAQVEGVAEGDAGSRVVADVASAPDIFCFAQDQLARLVQAAALAAPGQNAQQTIKDANDTGSVNAATVAGTIYAYPLTSDNGYYMYYNKSIISEEDAKSMEKLIAACEANELKFRYALENAWYTASFFFATGCKSNWSMNEAGEFTSVDDTFNSEAGLIAMKGMQKLAKSSAYDSNADVFVDAGVIVTGIWNAEAAQAHFGDDFAAAALPSFEVDGKSYQLGSFSGYKLMGVKPQTDAKKGAVLSLLAQYLTNEDCQKARYEKFQWGPSNKAAQETDAVKSNASLIALNAQNQFAIPQGQIHGSWWDIAKVLGADAKAATSDADLQTALDNYKKSVDALLTMTEDQKKAWGVIGNICGSNWDTDFAMTEDPAGTFTSDVLELKAGDQFKVRQGASWDVNFGQGFNGANIVVETDGKYKVQLVWDGAQEGTVTLIPAE
;
A
#
# COMPACT_ATOMS: atom_id res chain seq x y z
N MET A 1 -64.63 -8.71 -4.09
CA MET A 1 -63.33 -8.04 -4.34
C MET A 1 -62.30 -9.13 -4.62
N LYS A 2 -61.48 -8.89 -5.64
CA LYS A 2 -60.79 -9.91 -6.47
C LYS A 2 -59.62 -10.61 -5.76
N MET A 3 -59.47 -11.90 -6.12
CA MET A 3 -58.33 -12.83 -6.02
C MET A 3 -56.98 -12.17 -6.41
N SER A 4 -55.79 -12.62 -5.97
CA SER A 4 -55.20 -13.95 -6.28
C SER A 4 -54.02 -14.36 -5.38
N LYS A 5 -53.95 -15.68 -5.13
CA LYS A 5 -52.75 -16.46 -4.74
C LYS A 5 -51.71 -16.44 -5.87
N ILE A 6 -50.40 -16.42 -5.56
CA ILE A 6 -49.37 -17.20 -6.29
C ILE A 6 -48.30 -17.70 -5.30
N LEU A 7 -47.99 -18.98 -5.45
CA LEU A 7 -46.97 -19.82 -4.82
C LEU A 7 -45.81 -19.96 -5.83
N SER A 8 -44.54 -19.96 -5.38
CA SER A 8 -43.36 -20.57 -6.06
C SER A 8 -42.19 -20.52 -5.06
N LEU A 9 -41.66 -21.61 -4.48
CA LEU A 9 -40.96 -22.79 -5.03
C LEU A 9 -39.58 -22.46 -5.67
N VAL A 10 -38.52 -22.69 -4.87
CA VAL A 10 -37.18 -23.24 -5.17
C VAL A 10 -36.42 -22.75 -6.42
N LEU A 11 -35.22 -22.17 -6.22
CA LEU A 11 -33.98 -22.71 -6.81
C LEU A 11 -32.73 -22.21 -6.05
N ALA A 12 -32.11 -23.09 -5.27
CA ALA A 12 -30.73 -22.94 -4.83
C ALA A 12 -29.81 -23.36 -5.98
N VAL A 13 -28.93 -22.48 -6.43
CA VAL A 13 -27.85 -22.84 -7.37
C VAL A 13 -26.64 -23.23 -6.53
N LEU A 14 -26.51 -24.54 -6.30
CA LEU A 14 -25.22 -25.16 -5.97
C LEU A 14 -24.36 -25.19 -7.25
N MET A 15 -23.22 -24.51 -7.25
CA MET A 15 -22.10 -24.93 -8.11
C MET A 15 -21.27 -25.97 -7.36
N LEU A 16 -21.65 -27.24 -7.54
CA LEU A 16 -20.76 -28.37 -7.37
C LEU A 16 -19.79 -28.38 -8.55
N VAL A 17 -18.53 -28.01 -8.30
CA VAL A 17 -17.41 -28.49 -9.14
C VAL A 17 -16.99 -29.84 -8.56
N ALA A 18 -17.65 -30.89 -9.03
CA ALA A 18 -17.18 -32.25 -8.84
C ALA A 18 -16.12 -32.53 -9.91
N CYS A 19 -14.86 -32.57 -9.49
CA CYS A 19 -13.83 -33.32 -10.18
C CYS A 19 -14.24 -34.81 -10.21
N LEU A 20 -14.15 -35.47 -11.36
CA LEU A 20 -13.34 -36.69 -11.59
C LEU A 20 -13.73 -37.46 -12.86
N ALA A 21 -12.72 -38.20 -13.33
CA ALA A 21 -12.64 -39.23 -14.37
C ALA A 21 -12.14 -38.71 -15.74
N SER A 22 -11.11 -39.30 -16.36
CA SER A 22 -10.29 -40.47 -16.05
C SER A 22 -9.13 -40.55 -17.04
N CYS A 23 -8.03 -41.20 -16.60
CA CYS A 23 -7.06 -42.06 -17.31
C CYS A 23 -5.64 -41.74 -16.80
N THR A 24 -4.79 -42.64 -16.30
CA THR A 24 -4.80 -44.11 -16.12
C THR A 24 -3.52 -44.51 -15.36
N GLY A 25 -3.60 -45.58 -14.56
CA GLY A 25 -2.48 -46.47 -14.16
C GLY A 25 -1.65 -46.04 -12.94
N GLY A 26 -1.36 -46.88 -11.95
CA GLY A 26 -1.69 -48.29 -11.73
C GLY A 26 -1.03 -48.79 -10.43
N ASP A 27 -1.57 -49.91 -9.92
CA ASP A 27 -1.00 -50.89 -8.98
C ASP A 27 -0.63 -50.41 -7.55
N GLU A 28 -0.83 -51.15 -6.46
CA GLU A 28 -1.34 -52.50 -6.22
C GLU A 28 -1.57 -52.65 -4.69
N SER A 29 -2.62 -53.39 -4.29
CA SER A 29 -2.69 -54.27 -3.09
C SER A 29 -2.55 -53.64 -1.68
N GLU A 30 -3.16 -54.10 -0.58
CA GLU A 30 -3.86 -55.32 -0.22
C GLU A 30 -5.04 -55.03 0.75
N ALA A 31 -5.95 -55.99 0.79
CA ALA A 31 -7.14 -56.14 1.62
C ALA A 31 -6.79 -56.31 3.14
N SER A 32 -7.70 -56.36 4.12
CA SER A 32 -9.09 -56.79 4.13
C SER A 32 -9.77 -56.49 5.48
N LYS A 33 -11.11 -56.53 5.45
CA LYS A 33 -12.07 -57.00 6.49
C LYS A 33 -12.65 -56.00 7.51
N ASN A 34 -13.77 -55.41 7.09
CA ASN A 34 -15.16 -55.71 7.48
C ASN A 34 -15.64 -55.61 8.95
N ALA A 35 -16.73 -54.85 9.07
CA ALA A 35 -17.98 -55.11 9.81
C ALA A 35 -18.18 -54.59 11.26
N SER A 36 -19.04 -53.57 11.31
CA SER A 36 -20.33 -53.50 12.05
C SER A 36 -20.38 -53.27 13.57
N ASN A 37 -20.91 -52.07 13.88
CA ASN A 37 -22.17 -51.78 14.60
C ASN A 37 -22.25 -51.80 16.14
N ALA A 38 -23.18 -50.95 16.62
CA ALA A 38 -23.68 -50.69 17.98
C ALA A 38 -22.76 -49.79 18.84
N GLY A 39 -23.22 -48.72 19.49
CA GLY A 39 -24.55 -48.23 19.80
C GLY A 39 -24.49 -47.53 21.17
N THR A 40 -25.50 -46.71 21.51
CA THR A 40 -25.81 -46.07 22.82
C THR A 40 -25.37 -44.59 22.92
N THR A 41 -26.26 -43.60 22.64
CA THR A 41 -27.19 -42.87 23.56
C THR A 41 -26.53 -42.40 24.86
N SER A 42 -26.73 -41.22 25.42
CA SER A 42 -27.51 -40.00 25.18
C SER A 42 -26.98 -38.99 26.20
N THR A 43 -27.07 -37.68 25.94
CA THR A 43 -27.89 -36.70 26.71
C THR A 43 -27.39 -35.28 26.47
N ASP A 44 -28.30 -34.48 25.92
CA ASP A 44 -28.35 -33.03 26.04
C ASP A 44 -28.16 -32.58 27.50
N THR A 45 -27.32 -31.57 27.71
CA THR A 45 -27.54 -30.56 28.74
C THR A 45 -26.77 -29.31 28.35
N SER A 46 -27.49 -28.39 27.72
CA SER A 46 -27.15 -26.98 27.64
C SER A 46 -26.84 -26.44 29.03
N LYS A 47 -25.63 -25.90 29.23
CA LYS A 47 -25.36 -24.97 30.31
C LYS A 47 -24.49 -23.84 29.78
N ASP A 48 -25.14 -22.70 29.73
CA ASP A 48 -24.60 -21.36 29.57
C ASP A 48 -23.38 -21.16 30.48
N ALA A 49 -22.23 -20.89 29.87
CA ALA A 49 -20.98 -20.54 30.54
C ALA A 49 -20.18 -19.64 29.57
N SER A 50 -20.70 -18.44 29.35
CA SER A 50 -20.01 -17.37 28.64
C SER A 50 -20.06 -16.13 29.51
N THR A 51 -19.00 -15.92 30.30
CA THR A 51 -18.44 -14.58 30.64
C THR A 51 -17.22 -14.65 31.58
N ASP A 52 -16.93 -15.75 32.30
CA ASP A 52 -15.87 -15.76 33.34
C ASP A 52 -14.45 -16.16 32.84
N ALA A 53 -14.35 -16.92 31.75
CA ALA A 53 -13.06 -17.49 31.32
C ALA A 53 -12.12 -16.48 30.61
N SER A 54 -12.66 -15.40 30.04
CA SER A 54 -11.86 -14.36 29.36
C SER A 54 -11.19 -13.41 30.34
N GLU A 55 -11.87 -13.03 31.44
CA GLU A 55 -11.31 -12.12 32.45
C GLU A 55 -10.23 -12.80 33.31
N GLU A 56 -10.40 -14.09 33.66
CA GLU A 56 -9.38 -14.84 34.40
C GLU A 56 -8.07 -14.99 33.58
N SER A 57 -8.19 -15.14 32.25
CA SER A 57 -7.05 -15.27 31.34
C SER A 57 -6.28 -13.97 31.11
N SER A 58 -6.96 -12.80 31.12
CA SER A 58 -6.31 -11.49 30.96
C SER A 58 -5.60 -11.03 32.24
N VAL A 59 -6.17 -11.34 33.41
CA VAL A 59 -5.58 -11.02 34.72
C VAL A 59 -4.30 -11.85 34.97
N ASP A 60 -4.30 -13.14 34.65
CA ASP A 60 -3.09 -14.00 34.77
C ASP A 60 -1.97 -13.55 33.81
N MET A 61 -2.34 -13.19 32.57
CA MET A 61 -1.38 -12.67 31.59
C MET A 61 -0.83 -11.29 31.98
N GLY A 62 -1.68 -10.40 32.51
CA GLY A 62 -1.29 -9.09 33.05
C GLY A 62 -0.34 -9.22 34.24
N ALA A 63 -0.59 -10.16 35.15
CA ALA A 63 0.30 -10.44 36.28
C ALA A 63 1.66 -10.99 35.82
N ALA A 64 1.68 -11.93 34.87
CA ALA A 64 2.93 -12.50 34.33
C ALA A 64 3.78 -11.45 33.60
N LEU A 65 3.14 -10.51 32.92
CA LEU A 65 3.79 -9.45 32.15
C LEU A 65 3.89 -8.11 32.89
N ALA A 66 3.57 -8.06 34.19
CA ALA A 66 3.52 -6.82 34.96
C ALA A 66 4.86 -6.06 34.94
N GLY A 67 4.81 -4.75 34.69
CA GLY A 67 6.00 -3.91 34.55
C GLY A 67 5.67 -2.54 33.96
N THR A 68 6.66 -1.66 33.91
CA THR A 68 6.57 -0.37 33.23
C THR A 68 7.43 -0.40 31.98
N TYR A 69 6.85 0.01 30.86
CA TYR A 69 7.47 -0.05 29.54
C TYR A 69 7.40 1.31 28.87
N ASP A 70 8.56 1.92 28.65
CA ASP A 70 8.67 3.08 27.77
C ASP A 70 8.78 2.60 26.32
N ILE A 71 7.88 3.11 25.47
CA ILE A 71 7.78 2.69 24.07
C ILE A 71 7.64 3.89 23.13
N THR A 72 8.11 3.72 21.90
CA THR A 72 7.82 4.61 20.78
C THR A 72 6.90 3.92 19.78
N LEU A 73 5.92 4.65 19.26
CA LEU A 73 4.91 4.08 18.36
C LEU A 73 4.59 5.05 17.22
N TRP A 74 4.71 4.58 15.98
CA TRP A 74 4.30 5.34 14.79
C TRP A 74 2.93 4.87 14.30
N VAL A 75 1.98 5.79 14.19
CA VAL A 75 0.67 5.60 13.57
C VAL A 75 0.52 6.49 12.34
N SER A 76 -0.60 6.39 11.63
CA SER A 76 -0.93 7.32 10.55
C SER A 76 -0.80 8.78 11.00
N GLU A 77 -0.29 9.62 10.10
CA GLU A 77 -0.20 11.07 10.31
C GLU A 77 -1.54 11.80 10.27
N LYS A 78 -2.63 11.12 9.89
CA LYS A 78 -3.98 11.72 9.91
C LYS A 78 -4.29 12.23 11.32
N GLU A 79 -4.76 13.47 11.38
CA GLU A 79 -5.14 14.14 12.63
C GLU A 79 -6.12 13.28 13.45
N GLY A 80 -5.88 13.21 14.76
CA GLY A 80 -6.68 12.44 15.72
C GLY A 80 -6.33 10.96 15.86
N VAL A 81 -5.58 10.36 14.92
CA VAL A 81 -5.21 8.93 15.01
C VAL A 81 -4.27 8.67 16.20
N ALA A 82 -3.31 9.55 16.44
CA ALA A 82 -2.41 9.47 17.59
C ALA A 82 -3.18 9.53 18.93
N ASP A 83 -4.23 10.35 19.00
CA ASP A 83 -5.03 10.50 20.21
C ASP A 83 -5.95 9.29 20.45
N LEU A 84 -6.63 8.79 19.41
CA LEU A 84 -7.38 7.53 19.52
C LEU A 84 -6.46 6.38 19.96
N THR A 85 -5.23 6.33 19.45
CA THR A 85 -4.27 5.29 19.83
C THR A 85 -3.88 5.39 21.31
N LYS A 86 -3.68 6.61 21.85
CA LYS A 86 -3.45 6.81 23.29
C LYS A 86 -4.65 6.38 24.12
N GLU A 87 -5.87 6.66 23.68
CA GLU A 87 -7.10 6.18 24.34
C GLU A 87 -7.15 4.64 24.37
N GLN A 88 -6.81 3.99 23.26
CA GLN A 88 -6.76 2.53 23.16
C GLN A 88 -5.65 1.91 24.03
N ILE A 89 -4.49 2.57 24.15
CA ILE A 89 -3.42 2.17 25.08
C ILE A 89 -3.89 2.27 26.53
N ASN A 90 -4.64 3.31 26.89
CA ASN A 90 -5.22 3.42 28.23
C ASN A 90 -6.23 2.31 28.51
N ALA A 91 -7.09 1.98 27.54
CA ALA A 91 -8.02 0.86 27.65
C ALA A 91 -7.29 -0.49 27.76
N PHE A 92 -6.18 -0.67 27.03
CA PHE A 92 -5.30 -1.82 27.17
C PHE A 92 -4.75 -1.96 28.60
N MET A 93 -4.21 -0.88 29.18
CA MET A 93 -3.71 -0.91 30.57
C MET A 93 -4.81 -1.23 31.58
N ALA A 94 -6.06 -0.83 31.32
CA ALA A 94 -7.20 -1.21 32.16
C ALA A 94 -7.56 -2.69 32.02
N ALA A 95 -7.45 -3.27 30.82
CA ALA A 95 -7.72 -4.68 30.56
C ALA A 95 -6.63 -5.63 31.07
N TYR A 96 -5.39 -5.14 31.21
CA TYR A 96 -4.24 -5.92 31.67
C TYR A 96 -3.58 -5.25 32.89
N PRO A 97 -4.23 -5.31 34.07
CA PRO A 97 -3.72 -4.66 35.27
C PRO A 97 -2.32 -5.17 35.62
N GLY A 98 -1.42 -4.24 35.94
CA GLY A 98 0.00 -4.52 36.23
C GLY A 98 0.94 -4.19 35.07
N ILE A 99 0.44 -4.07 33.84
CA ILE A 99 1.21 -3.54 32.71
C ILE A 99 1.00 -2.03 32.63
N VAL A 100 2.08 -1.26 32.63
CA VAL A 100 2.08 0.20 32.46
C VAL A 100 2.86 0.54 31.19
N ILE A 101 2.21 1.23 30.26
CA ILE A 101 2.80 1.67 28.98
C ILE A 101 2.96 3.18 28.99
N ASN A 102 4.19 3.66 28.88
CA ASN A 102 4.51 5.06 28.64
C ASN A 102 4.85 5.22 27.15
N ALA A 103 3.85 5.47 26.32
CA ALA A 103 4.02 5.56 24.87
C ALA A 103 4.28 6.99 24.39
N GLN A 104 5.32 7.17 23.59
CA GLN A 104 5.46 8.32 22.68
C GLN A 104 4.82 7.93 21.34
N VAL A 105 3.67 8.52 21.03
CA VAL A 105 2.90 8.23 19.80
C VAL A 105 3.08 9.37 18.82
N GLU A 106 3.61 9.07 17.64
CA GLU A 106 3.87 10.02 16.57
C GLU A 106 3.13 9.64 15.29
N GLY A 107 2.71 10.66 14.53
CA GLY A 107 2.10 10.49 13.22
C GLY A 107 3.17 10.39 12.13
N VAL A 108 3.07 9.38 11.28
CA VAL A 108 3.94 9.14 10.12
C VAL A 108 3.08 8.62 8.97
N ALA A 109 3.30 9.12 7.75
CA ALA A 109 2.70 8.57 6.54
C ALA A 109 2.99 7.07 6.40
N GLU A 110 1.93 6.24 6.36
CA GLU A 110 2.11 4.78 6.27
C GLU A 110 2.79 4.33 4.97
N GLY A 111 2.73 5.14 3.91
CA GLY A 111 3.47 4.94 2.65
C GLY A 111 4.98 5.05 2.80
N ASP A 112 5.47 5.77 3.82
CA ASP A 112 6.90 6.02 4.03
C ASP A 112 7.45 5.32 5.28
N ALA A 113 6.58 4.92 6.21
CA ALA A 113 6.97 4.38 7.52
C ALA A 113 7.96 3.21 7.42
N GLY A 114 7.69 2.23 6.55
CA GLY A 114 8.58 1.08 6.38
C GLY A 114 9.92 1.45 5.72
N SER A 115 9.94 2.42 4.79
CA SER A 115 11.21 2.94 4.22
C SER A 115 12.08 3.54 5.33
N ARG A 116 11.47 4.33 6.20
CA ARG A 116 12.16 4.96 7.35
C ARG A 116 12.67 3.93 8.34
N VAL A 117 11.90 2.88 8.60
CA VAL A 117 12.32 1.77 9.49
C VAL A 117 13.47 0.98 8.89
N VAL A 118 13.40 0.58 7.61
CA VAL A 118 14.46 -0.18 6.94
C VAL A 118 15.77 0.60 6.96
N ALA A 119 15.70 1.91 6.84
CA ALA A 119 16.88 2.73 6.81
C ALA A 119 17.64 2.80 8.15
N ASP A 120 16.96 2.72 9.30
CA ASP A 120 17.59 2.61 10.63
C ASP A 120 16.69 1.81 11.57
N VAL A 121 16.87 0.49 11.52
CA VAL A 121 16.14 -0.45 12.35
C VAL A 121 16.47 -0.24 13.83
N ALA A 122 17.69 0.20 14.18
CA ALA A 122 18.08 0.38 15.56
C ALA A 122 17.24 1.48 16.23
N SER A 123 17.08 2.62 15.55
CA SER A 123 16.31 3.78 16.05
C SER A 123 14.83 3.76 15.69
N ALA A 124 14.38 2.82 14.85
CA ALA A 124 12.96 2.63 14.52
C ALA A 124 12.06 2.49 15.76
N PRO A 125 10.77 2.86 15.68
CA PRO A 125 9.86 2.73 16.81
C PRO A 125 9.66 1.26 17.22
N ASP A 126 9.20 1.05 18.47
CA ASP A 126 8.87 -0.28 18.98
C ASP A 126 7.70 -0.92 18.22
N ILE A 127 6.71 -0.10 17.83
CA ILE A 127 5.54 -0.48 17.02
C ILE A 127 5.35 0.55 15.90
N PHE A 128 4.98 0.12 14.70
CA PHE A 128 4.72 1.04 13.59
C PHE A 128 3.64 0.54 12.63
N CYS A 129 2.81 1.46 12.13
CA CYS A 129 1.87 1.20 11.04
C CYS A 129 2.52 1.48 9.68
N PHE A 130 2.26 0.64 8.68
CA PHE A 130 2.83 0.75 7.34
C PHE A 130 1.91 0.16 6.26
N ALA A 131 2.11 0.54 4.99
CA ALA A 131 1.41 -0.06 3.85
C ALA A 131 2.03 -1.40 3.44
N GLN A 132 1.21 -2.38 3.05
CA GLN A 132 1.63 -3.78 2.87
C GLN A 132 2.76 -4.04 1.86
N ASP A 133 2.96 -3.16 0.87
CA ASP A 133 3.98 -3.34 -0.19
C ASP A 133 5.41 -3.29 0.37
N GLN A 134 5.54 -2.80 1.60
CA GLN A 134 6.81 -2.62 2.29
C GLN A 134 7.16 -3.84 3.17
N LEU A 135 6.28 -4.83 3.29
CA LEU A 135 6.45 -5.96 4.21
C LEU A 135 7.74 -6.74 3.93
N ALA A 136 8.00 -7.09 2.67
CA ALA A 136 9.12 -7.95 2.32
C ALA A 136 10.48 -7.33 2.67
N ARG A 137 10.67 -6.04 2.37
CA ARG A 137 11.90 -5.33 2.75
C ARG A 137 12.04 -5.18 4.26
N LEU A 138 10.94 -5.04 5.01
CA LEU A 138 10.97 -5.03 6.47
C LEU A 138 11.37 -6.39 7.04
N VAL A 139 10.90 -7.49 6.45
CA VAL A 139 11.31 -8.86 6.82
C VAL A 139 12.79 -9.08 6.49
N GLN A 140 13.24 -8.67 5.30
CA GLN A 140 14.63 -8.77 4.86
C GLN A 140 15.57 -7.97 5.77
N ALA A 141 15.16 -6.78 6.20
CA ALA A 141 15.91 -5.94 7.15
C ALA A 141 15.86 -6.45 8.59
N ALA A 142 15.22 -7.60 8.86
CA ALA A 142 14.96 -8.13 10.19
C ALA A 142 14.29 -7.11 11.13
N ALA A 143 13.45 -6.24 10.57
CA ALA A 143 12.80 -5.15 11.30
C ALA A 143 11.47 -5.56 11.96
N LEU A 144 11.01 -6.81 11.75
CA LEU A 144 9.74 -7.32 12.24
C LEU A 144 9.91 -8.58 13.09
N ALA A 145 9.33 -8.57 14.28
CA ALA A 145 9.13 -9.76 15.10
C ALA A 145 7.85 -10.47 14.66
N ALA A 146 7.99 -11.71 14.19
CA ALA A 146 6.83 -12.54 13.86
C ALA A 146 5.95 -12.76 15.12
N PRO A 147 4.62 -12.60 15.04
CA PRO A 147 3.73 -12.95 16.13
C PRO A 147 3.90 -14.42 16.53
N GLY A 148 3.71 -14.73 17.82
CA GLY A 148 3.69 -16.12 18.30
C GLY A 148 2.58 -16.94 17.65
N GLN A 149 2.69 -18.27 17.66
CA GLN A 149 1.74 -19.17 16.96
C GLN A 149 0.27 -18.92 17.30
N ASN A 150 -0.05 -18.71 18.58
CA ASN A 150 -1.43 -18.40 19.01
C ASN A 150 -1.91 -17.06 18.44
N ALA A 151 -1.05 -16.03 18.47
CA ALA A 151 -1.38 -14.73 17.89
C ALA A 151 -1.59 -14.82 16.36
N GLN A 152 -0.77 -15.62 15.66
CA GLN A 152 -0.97 -15.89 14.23
C GLN A 152 -2.32 -16.56 13.95
N GLN A 153 -2.75 -17.49 14.81
CA GLN A 153 -4.06 -18.11 14.68
C GLN A 153 -5.19 -17.09 14.91
N THR A 154 -5.10 -16.28 15.97
CA THR A 154 -6.04 -15.17 16.22
C THR A 154 -6.13 -14.22 15.03
N ILE A 155 -5.01 -13.85 14.42
CA ILE A 155 -4.97 -12.98 13.24
C ILE A 155 -5.75 -13.61 12.07
N LYS A 156 -5.52 -14.90 11.78
CA LYS A 156 -6.21 -15.65 10.71
C LYS A 156 -7.72 -15.74 10.95
N ASP A 157 -8.11 -15.97 12.20
CA ASP A 157 -9.51 -16.17 12.55
C ASP A 157 -10.30 -14.85 12.57
N ALA A 158 -9.67 -13.75 12.99
CA ALA A 158 -10.34 -12.46 13.14
C ALA A 158 -10.43 -11.67 11.81
N ASN A 159 -9.46 -11.81 10.91
CA ASN A 159 -9.34 -10.95 9.73
C ASN A 159 -9.75 -11.63 8.42
N ASP A 160 -10.00 -10.81 7.39
CA ASP A 160 -10.23 -11.32 6.03
C ASP A 160 -8.95 -11.91 5.43
N THR A 161 -9.12 -12.86 4.51
CA THR A 161 -8.02 -13.61 3.89
C THR A 161 -7.02 -12.71 3.18
N GLY A 162 -7.48 -11.61 2.58
CA GLY A 162 -6.62 -10.71 1.82
C GLY A 162 -5.61 -10.01 2.73
N SER A 163 -6.08 -9.48 3.86
CA SER A 163 -5.24 -8.81 4.86
C SER A 163 -4.28 -9.76 5.58
N VAL A 164 -4.69 -11.01 5.79
CA VAL A 164 -3.82 -12.07 6.35
C VAL A 164 -2.70 -12.40 5.36
N ASN A 165 -3.02 -12.56 4.08
CA ASN A 165 -2.03 -12.79 3.03
C ASN A 165 -1.06 -11.60 2.91
N ALA A 166 -1.59 -10.38 2.98
CA ALA A 166 -0.81 -9.14 2.98
C ALA A 166 0.21 -9.07 4.11
N ALA A 167 -0.09 -9.67 5.25
CA ALA A 167 0.79 -9.73 6.43
C ALA A 167 1.77 -10.92 6.42
N THR A 168 1.82 -11.70 5.34
CA THR A 168 2.54 -13.00 5.28
C THR A 168 3.67 -12.98 4.27
N VAL A 169 4.86 -13.43 4.67
CA VAL A 169 6.01 -13.72 3.79
C VAL A 169 6.43 -15.17 4.00
N ALA A 170 6.59 -15.93 2.90
CA ALA A 170 7.00 -17.34 2.93
C ALA A 170 6.19 -18.20 3.94
N GLY A 171 4.88 -17.97 4.03
CA GLY A 171 3.97 -18.71 4.93
C GLY A 171 3.99 -18.29 6.41
N THR A 172 4.82 -17.31 6.78
CA THR A 172 4.90 -16.76 8.15
C THR A 172 4.25 -15.38 8.19
N ILE A 173 3.36 -15.15 9.16
CA ILE A 173 2.81 -13.81 9.42
C ILE A 173 3.86 -12.98 10.15
N TYR A 174 4.08 -11.74 9.70
CA TYR A 174 5.05 -10.79 10.28
C TYR A 174 4.43 -9.50 10.83
N ALA A 175 3.14 -9.28 10.57
CA ALA A 175 2.45 -8.06 10.99
C ALA A 175 0.98 -8.35 11.35
N TYR A 176 0.34 -7.39 12.00
CA TYR A 176 -1.07 -7.45 12.41
C TYR A 176 -1.91 -6.61 11.44
N PRO A 177 -2.91 -7.20 10.76
CA PRO A 177 -3.83 -6.44 9.91
C PRO A 177 -4.56 -5.32 10.66
N LEU A 178 -4.58 -4.13 10.07
CA LEU A 178 -5.24 -2.94 10.65
C LEU A 178 -6.48 -2.53 9.86
N THR A 179 -6.36 -2.47 8.54
CA THR A 179 -7.42 -2.05 7.62
C THR A 179 -7.38 -2.85 6.31
N SER A 180 -8.54 -2.95 5.65
CA SER A 180 -8.72 -3.60 4.33
C SER A 180 -9.26 -2.63 3.30
N ASP A 181 -8.80 -1.39 3.38
CA ASP A 181 -9.35 -0.24 2.66
C ASP A 181 -8.29 0.57 1.91
N ASN A 182 -7.05 0.07 1.81
CA ASN A 182 -5.96 0.75 1.14
C ASN A 182 -6.04 0.54 -0.38
N GLY A 183 -7.08 1.12 -0.98
CA GLY A 183 -7.31 1.19 -2.41
C GLY A 183 -7.94 2.53 -2.77
N TYR A 184 -8.10 2.77 -4.07
CA TYR A 184 -8.63 4.03 -4.58
C TYR A 184 -9.74 3.82 -5.59
N TYR A 185 -10.62 4.82 -5.65
CA TYR A 185 -11.85 4.89 -6.43
C TYR A 185 -12.17 6.38 -6.65
N MET A 186 -13.40 6.71 -7.03
CA MET A 186 -13.77 8.07 -7.43
C MET A 186 -14.88 8.65 -6.53
N TYR A 187 -14.72 9.91 -6.12
CA TYR A 187 -15.78 10.79 -5.64
C TYR A 187 -16.20 11.77 -6.74
N TYR A 188 -17.47 12.14 -6.78
CA TYR A 188 -17.98 13.09 -7.76
C TYR A 188 -19.20 13.87 -7.27
N ASN A 189 -19.45 15.02 -7.90
CA ASN A 189 -20.64 15.81 -7.69
C ASN A 189 -21.83 15.23 -8.48
N LYS A 190 -22.79 14.61 -7.78
CA LYS A 190 -23.96 13.97 -8.40
C LYS A 190 -25.05 14.91 -8.89
N SER A 191 -25.01 16.20 -8.53
CA SER A 191 -25.93 17.19 -9.13
C SER A 191 -25.52 17.59 -10.54
N ILE A 192 -24.26 17.32 -10.91
CA ILE A 192 -23.67 17.64 -12.22
C ILE A 192 -23.45 16.38 -13.06
N ILE A 193 -22.98 15.29 -12.44
CA ILE A 193 -22.62 14.04 -13.11
C ILE A 193 -23.61 12.96 -12.70
N SER A 194 -24.28 12.34 -13.67
CA SER A 194 -25.16 11.20 -13.39
C SER A 194 -24.36 9.93 -13.09
N GLU A 195 -24.97 8.95 -12.41
CA GLU A 195 -24.33 7.64 -12.15
C GLU A 195 -23.91 6.92 -13.44
N GLU A 196 -24.65 7.11 -14.53
CA GLU A 196 -24.30 6.53 -15.84
C GLU A 196 -23.13 7.26 -16.50
N ASP A 197 -23.07 8.58 -16.37
CA ASP A 197 -21.96 9.37 -16.91
C ASP A 197 -20.67 9.17 -16.11
N ALA A 198 -20.79 8.87 -14.82
CA ALA A 198 -19.67 8.53 -13.93
C ALA A 198 -18.88 7.28 -14.38
N LYS A 199 -19.41 6.46 -15.29
CA LYS A 199 -18.75 5.26 -15.84
C LYS A 199 -17.83 5.57 -17.03
N SER A 200 -17.82 6.79 -17.56
CA SER A 200 -17.02 7.20 -18.72
C SER A 200 -16.15 8.40 -18.39
N MET A 201 -14.84 8.23 -18.57
CA MET A 201 -13.85 9.28 -18.35
C MET A 201 -14.09 10.47 -19.29
N GLU A 202 -14.49 10.22 -20.53
CA GLU A 202 -14.80 11.26 -21.51
C GLU A 202 -15.98 12.13 -21.07
N LYS A 203 -17.03 11.51 -20.51
CA LYS A 203 -18.19 12.23 -20.00
C LYS A 203 -17.87 13.00 -18.72
N LEU A 204 -17.06 12.43 -17.83
CA LEU A 204 -16.55 13.11 -16.64
C LEU A 204 -15.73 14.34 -17.02
N ILE A 205 -14.82 14.21 -17.99
CA ILE A 205 -14.04 15.32 -18.54
C ILE A 205 -14.98 16.40 -19.09
N ALA A 206 -15.92 16.03 -19.96
CA ALA A 206 -16.84 16.98 -20.57
C ALA A 206 -17.72 17.71 -19.54
N ALA A 207 -18.19 16.99 -18.50
CA ALA A 207 -18.96 17.58 -17.42
C ALA A 207 -18.12 18.58 -16.60
N CYS A 208 -16.88 18.22 -16.27
CA CYS A 208 -15.97 19.13 -15.57
C CYS A 208 -15.66 20.38 -16.41
N GLU A 209 -15.31 20.22 -17.69
CA GLU A 209 -15.00 21.35 -18.57
C GLU A 209 -16.20 22.29 -18.77
N ALA A 210 -17.40 21.73 -18.97
CA ALA A 210 -18.63 22.50 -19.18
C ALA A 210 -19.05 23.32 -17.93
N ASN A 211 -18.61 22.90 -16.74
CA ASN A 211 -18.93 23.55 -15.47
C ASN A 211 -17.70 24.25 -14.84
N GLU A 212 -16.59 24.35 -15.57
CA GLU A 212 -15.33 24.95 -15.10
C GLU A 212 -14.77 24.27 -13.82
N LEU A 213 -15.07 23.00 -13.63
CA LEU A 213 -14.61 22.17 -12.50
C LEU A 213 -13.35 21.37 -12.84
N LYS A 214 -12.69 20.88 -11.79
CA LYS A 214 -11.48 20.05 -11.90
C LYS A 214 -11.77 18.56 -11.77
N PHE A 215 -11.06 17.79 -12.59
CA PHE A 215 -10.88 16.35 -12.47
C PHE A 215 -9.54 16.10 -11.79
N ARG A 216 -9.59 15.81 -10.48
CA ARG A 216 -8.41 15.57 -9.64
C ARG A 216 -7.95 14.11 -9.78
N TYR A 217 -6.75 13.88 -10.31
CA TYR A 217 -6.18 12.55 -10.48
C TYR A 217 -4.65 12.63 -10.43
N ALA A 218 -4.00 11.95 -9.47
CA ALA A 218 -2.54 12.03 -9.30
C ALA A 218 -1.74 11.22 -10.33
N LEU A 219 -1.75 11.61 -11.62
CA LEU A 219 -0.98 10.90 -12.66
C LEU A 219 0.54 11.08 -12.54
N GLU A 220 1.05 11.85 -11.57
CA GLU A 220 2.48 11.91 -11.26
C GLU A 220 2.83 11.02 -10.05
N ASN A 221 1.99 10.03 -9.76
CA ASN A 221 2.18 9.01 -8.74
C ASN A 221 1.92 7.62 -9.34
N ALA A 222 2.93 6.75 -9.29
CA ALA A 222 2.90 5.39 -9.85
C ALA A 222 1.73 4.53 -9.36
N TRP A 223 1.31 4.73 -8.11
CA TRP A 223 0.17 4.01 -7.53
C TRP A 223 -1.13 4.29 -8.28
N TYR A 224 -1.28 5.50 -8.80
CA TYR A 224 -2.42 5.96 -9.58
C TYR A 224 -2.22 5.77 -11.09
N THR A 225 -1.04 5.99 -11.66
CA THR A 225 -0.81 5.79 -13.10
C THR A 225 -0.97 4.34 -13.54
N ALA A 226 -0.62 3.39 -12.66
CA ALA A 226 -0.78 1.96 -12.92
C ALA A 226 -2.22 1.56 -13.27
N SER A 227 -3.24 2.30 -12.82
CA SER A 227 -4.66 2.07 -13.17
C SER A 227 -4.92 1.95 -14.67
N PHE A 228 -4.27 2.78 -15.49
CA PHE A 228 -4.42 2.77 -16.96
C PHE A 228 -3.81 1.51 -17.56
N PHE A 229 -2.68 1.05 -17.01
CA PHE A 229 -2.02 -0.17 -17.44
C PHE A 229 -2.84 -1.40 -17.06
N PHE A 230 -3.42 -1.43 -15.86
CA PHE A 230 -4.31 -2.52 -15.45
C PHE A 230 -5.55 -2.61 -16.35
N ALA A 231 -6.08 -1.47 -16.80
CA ALA A 231 -7.22 -1.41 -17.71
C ALA A 231 -6.98 -2.13 -19.04
N THR A 232 -5.74 -2.17 -19.51
CA THR A 232 -5.34 -2.82 -20.77
C THR A 232 -4.78 -4.22 -20.58
N GLY A 233 -4.79 -4.74 -19.34
CA GLY A 233 -4.26 -6.06 -18.98
C GLY A 233 -2.74 -6.09 -18.82
N CYS A 234 -2.07 -4.95 -18.77
CA CYS A 234 -0.66 -4.89 -18.40
C CYS A 234 -0.46 -5.28 -16.93
N LYS A 235 0.74 -5.77 -16.63
CA LYS A 235 1.15 -6.22 -15.30
C LYS A 235 2.59 -5.81 -15.02
N SER A 236 2.93 -5.71 -13.74
CA SER A 236 4.30 -5.58 -13.23
C SER A 236 4.42 -6.45 -11.99
N ASN A 237 4.68 -7.75 -12.21
CA ASN A 237 4.69 -8.75 -11.14
C ASN A 237 6.14 -9.08 -10.75
N TRP A 238 6.50 -8.71 -9.54
CA TRP A 238 7.85 -8.89 -9.01
C TRP A 238 7.95 -10.20 -8.23
N SER A 239 9.06 -10.92 -8.41
CA SER A 239 9.33 -12.18 -7.71
C SER A 239 10.54 -12.03 -6.80
N MET A 240 10.46 -12.67 -5.63
CA MET A 240 11.54 -12.69 -4.64
C MET A 240 12.00 -14.12 -4.35
N ASN A 241 13.24 -14.27 -3.87
CA ASN A 241 13.71 -15.51 -3.28
C ASN A 241 13.23 -15.64 -1.81
N GLU A 242 13.59 -16.76 -1.15
CA GLU A 242 13.22 -17.03 0.25
C GLU A 242 13.78 -15.98 1.23
N ALA A 243 14.86 -15.29 0.87
CA ALA A 243 15.47 -14.23 1.67
C ALA A 243 14.80 -12.85 1.47
N GLY A 244 13.79 -12.75 0.59
CA GLY A 244 13.10 -11.50 0.27
C GLY A 244 13.81 -10.63 -0.77
N GLU A 245 14.86 -11.12 -1.41
CA GLU A 245 15.54 -10.38 -2.48
C GLU A 245 14.75 -10.50 -3.79
N PHE A 246 14.52 -9.37 -4.48
CA PHE A 246 13.93 -9.35 -5.81
C PHE A 246 14.86 -10.01 -6.84
N THR A 247 14.33 -10.98 -7.60
CA THR A 247 15.11 -11.80 -8.54
C THR A 247 14.62 -11.70 -9.98
N SER A 248 13.36 -11.36 -10.20
CA SER A 248 12.80 -11.18 -11.54
C SER A 248 11.54 -10.30 -11.50
N VAL A 249 11.18 -9.75 -12.66
CA VAL A 249 9.91 -9.04 -12.88
C VAL A 249 9.29 -9.49 -14.20
N ASP A 250 7.99 -9.78 -14.16
CA ASP A 250 7.13 -9.96 -15.34
C ASP A 250 6.38 -8.65 -15.56
N ASP A 251 7.03 -7.76 -16.31
CA ASP A 251 6.55 -6.41 -16.63
C ASP A 251 6.17 -6.30 -18.12
N THR A 252 4.93 -5.88 -18.36
CA THR A 252 4.37 -5.70 -19.71
C THR A 252 3.92 -4.27 -20.00
N PHE A 253 4.38 -3.29 -19.21
CA PHE A 253 4.01 -1.89 -19.43
C PHE A 253 4.57 -1.38 -20.76
N ASN A 254 5.75 -1.82 -21.19
CA ASN A 254 6.20 -1.59 -22.56
C ASN A 254 5.68 -2.68 -23.51
N SER A 255 4.48 -2.47 -24.04
CA SER A 255 3.80 -3.34 -25.00
C SER A 255 2.76 -2.55 -25.80
N GLU A 256 2.12 -3.18 -26.79
CA GLU A 256 0.98 -2.57 -27.50
C GLU A 256 -0.16 -2.20 -26.54
N ALA A 257 -0.43 -3.04 -25.54
CA ALA A 257 -1.42 -2.76 -24.49
C ALA A 257 -1.00 -1.58 -23.60
N GLY A 258 0.30 -1.44 -23.33
CA GLY A 258 0.85 -0.31 -22.61
C GLY A 258 0.76 1.00 -23.39
N LEU A 259 0.96 0.96 -24.70
CA LEU A 259 0.75 2.13 -25.56
C LEU A 259 -0.71 2.59 -25.53
N ILE A 260 -1.67 1.66 -25.50
CA ILE A 260 -3.10 1.98 -25.32
C ILE A 260 -3.34 2.65 -23.95
N ALA A 261 -2.71 2.16 -22.89
CA ALA A 261 -2.81 2.75 -21.55
C ALA A 261 -2.27 4.20 -21.55
N MET A 262 -1.11 4.42 -22.17
CA MET A 262 -0.50 5.75 -22.31
C MET A 262 -1.38 6.71 -23.12
N LYS A 263 -2.08 6.24 -24.16
CA LYS A 263 -3.06 7.04 -24.91
C LYS A 263 -4.27 7.44 -24.04
N GLY A 264 -4.78 6.51 -23.23
CA GLY A 264 -5.85 6.78 -22.28
C GLY A 264 -5.45 7.84 -21.25
N MET A 265 -4.26 7.67 -20.68
CA MET A 265 -3.68 8.60 -19.71
C MET A 265 -3.46 10.00 -20.31
N GLN A 266 -2.92 10.05 -21.53
CA GLN A 266 -2.74 11.30 -22.27
C GLN A 266 -4.08 12.04 -22.49
N LYS A 267 -5.17 11.31 -22.77
CA LYS A 267 -6.49 11.92 -22.97
C LYS A 267 -6.92 12.73 -21.73
N LEU A 268 -6.79 12.16 -20.54
CA LEU A 268 -7.07 12.87 -19.30
C LEU A 268 -6.07 14.01 -19.10
N ALA A 269 -4.77 13.73 -19.22
CA ALA A 269 -3.71 14.70 -18.92
C ALA A 269 -3.74 15.97 -19.80
N LYS A 270 -4.32 15.89 -21.01
CA LYS A 270 -4.49 17.03 -21.94
C LYS A 270 -5.81 17.79 -21.77
N SER A 271 -6.74 17.32 -20.94
CA SER A 271 -7.97 18.06 -20.64
C SER A 271 -7.65 19.34 -19.88
N SER A 272 -8.43 20.40 -20.14
CA SER A 272 -8.36 21.65 -19.38
C SER A 272 -8.89 21.53 -17.94
N ALA A 273 -9.71 20.50 -17.69
CA ALA A 273 -10.21 20.16 -16.36
C ALA A 273 -9.21 19.35 -15.53
N TYR A 274 -8.19 18.73 -16.14
CA TYR A 274 -7.24 17.89 -15.41
C TYR A 274 -6.39 18.70 -14.42
N ASP A 275 -6.22 18.13 -13.23
CA ASP A 275 -5.30 18.61 -12.21
C ASP A 275 -4.70 17.42 -11.46
N SER A 276 -3.37 17.42 -11.30
CA SER A 276 -2.64 16.30 -10.69
C SER A 276 -2.78 16.24 -9.17
N ASN A 277 -3.30 17.30 -8.53
CA ASN A 277 -3.39 17.37 -7.08
C ASN A 277 -4.72 16.78 -6.59
N ALA A 278 -4.70 15.48 -6.25
CA ALA A 278 -5.84 14.73 -5.71
C ALA A 278 -6.29 15.21 -4.31
N ASP A 279 -5.45 15.96 -3.59
CA ASP A 279 -5.71 16.43 -2.23
C ASP A 279 -6.26 17.87 -2.21
N VAL A 280 -6.43 18.49 -3.37
CA VAL A 280 -7.06 19.82 -3.51
C VAL A 280 -8.52 19.66 -3.91
N PHE A 281 -9.42 19.99 -2.99
CA PHE A 281 -10.86 19.81 -3.16
C PHE A 281 -11.54 21.03 -3.81
N VAL A 282 -10.95 22.23 -3.71
CA VAL A 282 -11.55 23.44 -4.28
C VAL A 282 -11.84 23.25 -5.78
N ASP A 283 -13.05 23.65 -6.19
CA ASP A 283 -13.58 23.51 -7.55
C ASP A 283 -13.51 22.09 -8.12
N ALA A 284 -13.33 21.04 -7.29
CA ALA A 284 -13.34 19.68 -7.76
C ALA A 284 -14.76 19.26 -8.15
N GLY A 285 -14.91 18.72 -9.36
CA GLY A 285 -16.11 18.01 -9.80
C GLY A 285 -15.95 16.50 -9.67
N VAL A 286 -14.71 16.02 -9.78
CA VAL A 286 -14.31 14.61 -9.71
C VAL A 286 -12.99 14.51 -8.94
N ILE A 287 -12.89 13.55 -8.03
CA ILE A 287 -11.69 13.29 -7.22
C ILE A 287 -11.39 11.80 -7.21
N VAL A 288 -10.23 11.40 -7.72
CA VAL A 288 -9.73 10.02 -7.63
C VAL A 288 -8.75 9.92 -6.47
N THR A 289 -9.16 9.20 -5.43
CA THR A 289 -8.41 9.05 -4.17
C THR A 289 -8.94 7.86 -3.36
N GLY A 290 -8.44 7.66 -2.14
CA GLY A 290 -8.87 6.59 -1.23
C GLY A 290 -9.82 7.04 -0.12
N ILE A 291 -10.14 6.10 0.77
CA ILE A 291 -11.02 6.32 1.93
C ILE A 291 -10.48 7.32 2.95
N TRP A 292 -9.16 7.52 3.01
CA TRP A 292 -8.51 8.49 3.91
C TRP A 292 -8.99 9.94 3.70
N ASN A 293 -9.50 10.21 2.49
CA ASN A 293 -10.04 11.50 2.06
C ASN A 293 -11.59 11.55 2.02
N ALA A 294 -12.29 10.52 2.51
CA ALA A 294 -13.76 10.46 2.47
C ALA A 294 -14.44 11.64 3.18
N GLU A 295 -13.97 12.00 4.38
CA GLU A 295 -14.51 13.12 5.16
C GLU A 295 -14.33 14.46 4.43
N ALA A 296 -13.15 14.70 3.86
CA ALA A 296 -12.86 15.91 3.09
C ALA A 296 -13.72 15.98 1.82
N ALA A 297 -13.90 14.86 1.11
CA ALA A 297 -14.78 14.77 -0.05
C ALA A 297 -16.24 15.03 0.33
N GLN A 298 -16.71 14.46 1.45
CA GLN A 298 -18.08 14.68 1.94
C GLN A 298 -18.31 16.13 2.37
N ALA A 299 -17.34 16.75 3.04
CA ALA A 299 -17.42 18.16 3.41
C ALA A 299 -17.46 19.08 2.18
N HIS A 300 -16.72 18.73 1.12
CA HIS A 300 -16.68 19.49 -0.13
C HIS A 300 -17.97 19.37 -0.94
N PHE A 301 -18.44 18.15 -1.21
CA PHE A 301 -19.61 17.93 -2.06
C PHE A 301 -20.95 18.08 -1.31
N GLY A 302 -20.96 17.98 0.03
CA GLY A 302 -22.17 18.09 0.84
C GLY A 302 -23.24 17.09 0.41
N ASP A 303 -24.47 17.58 0.19
CA ASP A 303 -25.60 16.76 -0.25
C ASP A 303 -25.40 16.16 -1.64
N ASP A 304 -24.52 16.74 -2.46
CA ASP A 304 -24.19 16.29 -3.81
C ASP A 304 -23.10 15.21 -3.84
N PHE A 305 -22.61 14.79 -2.67
CA PHE A 305 -21.62 13.73 -2.54
C PHE A 305 -22.11 12.40 -3.14
N ALA A 306 -21.26 11.81 -4.00
CA ALA A 306 -21.35 10.44 -4.44
C ALA A 306 -19.95 9.82 -4.59
N ALA A 307 -19.90 8.48 -4.50
CA ALA A 307 -18.71 7.68 -4.73
C ALA A 307 -19.04 6.55 -5.72
N ALA A 308 -18.08 6.20 -6.58
CA ALA A 308 -18.20 5.10 -7.53
C ALA A 308 -16.83 4.45 -7.80
N ALA A 309 -16.85 3.27 -8.41
CA ALA A 309 -15.66 2.70 -9.04
C ALA A 309 -15.07 3.66 -10.08
N LEU A 310 -13.81 3.44 -10.45
CA LEU A 310 -13.15 4.26 -11.47
C LEU A 310 -13.89 4.14 -12.82
N PRO A 311 -13.85 5.18 -13.66
CA PRO A 311 -14.50 5.11 -14.97
C PRO A 311 -13.73 4.21 -15.95
N SER A 312 -14.37 3.89 -17.07
CA SER A 312 -13.68 3.40 -18.25
C SER A 312 -13.18 4.56 -19.13
N PHE A 313 -12.19 4.31 -19.98
CA PHE A 313 -11.74 5.23 -21.03
C PHE A 313 -11.78 4.56 -22.41
N GLU A 314 -11.91 5.35 -23.47
CA GLU A 314 -11.94 4.84 -24.83
C GLU A 314 -10.65 5.13 -25.61
N VAL A 315 -10.09 4.13 -26.29
CA VAL A 315 -8.99 4.29 -27.26
C VAL A 315 -9.31 3.42 -28.47
N ASP A 316 -9.15 3.99 -29.67
CA ASP A 316 -9.36 3.29 -30.95
C ASP A 316 -10.72 2.56 -31.05
N GLY A 317 -11.77 3.17 -30.50
CA GLY A 317 -13.15 2.65 -30.52
C GLY A 317 -13.41 1.48 -29.56
N LYS A 318 -12.50 1.21 -28.62
CA LYS A 318 -12.66 0.22 -27.56
C LYS A 318 -12.65 0.89 -26.19
N SER A 319 -13.47 0.40 -25.28
CA SER A 319 -13.53 0.85 -23.87
C SER A 319 -12.68 -0.06 -22.98
N TYR A 320 -11.94 0.56 -22.06
CA TYR A 320 -11.05 -0.08 -21.10
C TYR A 320 -11.40 0.41 -19.70
N GLN A 321 -11.84 -0.50 -18.83
CA GLN A 321 -12.21 -0.21 -17.44
C GLN A 321 -10.95 0.04 -16.61
N LEU A 322 -10.82 1.22 -15.98
CA LEU A 322 -9.67 1.49 -15.12
C LEU A 322 -9.61 0.50 -13.96
N GLY A 323 -8.44 -0.12 -13.80
CA GLY A 323 -8.11 -0.90 -12.62
C GLY A 323 -7.57 0.00 -11.51
N SER A 324 -7.22 -0.59 -10.38
CA SER A 324 -6.52 0.10 -9.30
C SER A 324 -5.62 -0.87 -8.54
N PHE A 325 -4.77 -0.35 -7.65
CA PHE A 325 -4.25 -1.20 -6.59
C PHE A 325 -5.32 -1.37 -5.51
N SER A 326 -5.39 -2.57 -4.94
CA SER A 326 -6.06 -2.85 -3.67
C SER A 326 -5.03 -3.28 -2.64
N GLY A 327 -5.27 -2.97 -1.38
CA GLY A 327 -4.30 -3.31 -0.34
C GLY A 327 -4.76 -3.09 1.07
N TYR A 328 -3.78 -3.17 1.97
CA TYR A 328 -4.00 -3.25 3.40
C TYR A 328 -2.97 -2.38 4.12
N LYS A 329 -3.36 -1.85 5.28
CA LYS A 329 -2.44 -1.25 6.25
C LYS A 329 -2.21 -2.24 7.37
N LEU A 330 -0.96 -2.35 7.80
CA LEU A 330 -0.49 -3.34 8.76
C LEU A 330 0.19 -2.65 9.93
N MET A 331 0.23 -3.33 11.08
CA MET A 331 0.99 -2.92 12.26
C MET A 331 2.13 -3.91 12.50
N GLY A 332 3.36 -3.42 12.53
CA GLY A 332 4.58 -4.18 12.81
C GLY A 332 5.07 -3.98 14.23
N VAL A 333 5.76 -4.98 14.76
CA VAL A 333 6.47 -4.91 16.06
C VAL A 333 7.96 -5.11 15.78
N LYS A 334 8.80 -4.19 16.24
CA LYS A 334 10.25 -4.33 16.10
C LYS A 334 10.80 -5.42 17.05
N PRO A 335 11.73 -6.29 16.63
CA PRO A 335 12.39 -7.24 17.51
C PRO A 335 13.00 -6.59 18.75
N GLN A 336 12.77 -7.21 19.92
CA GLN A 336 13.25 -6.72 21.21
C GLN A 336 14.29 -7.68 21.79
N THR A 337 15.30 -7.13 22.45
CA THR A 337 16.28 -7.92 23.20
C THR A 337 15.72 -8.40 24.54
N ASP A 338 14.84 -7.61 25.17
CA ASP A 338 14.08 -8.00 26.35
C ASP A 338 12.84 -8.80 25.92
N ALA A 339 12.84 -10.10 26.25
CA ALA A 339 11.75 -11.01 25.92
C ALA A 339 10.41 -10.61 26.54
N LYS A 340 10.41 -10.01 27.73
CA LYS A 340 9.21 -9.53 28.41
C LYS A 340 8.65 -8.29 27.72
N LYS A 341 9.51 -7.34 27.33
CA LYS A 341 9.10 -6.19 26.49
C LYS A 341 8.54 -6.69 25.16
N GLY A 342 9.20 -7.63 24.49
CA GLY A 342 8.71 -8.23 23.24
C GLY A 342 7.32 -8.87 23.38
N ALA A 343 7.07 -9.62 24.46
CA ALA A 343 5.77 -10.20 24.74
C ALA A 343 4.68 -9.13 24.97
N VAL A 344 4.99 -8.08 25.72
CA VAL A 344 4.06 -6.96 25.96
C VAL A 344 3.75 -6.20 24.68
N LEU A 345 4.73 -5.94 23.82
CA LEU A 345 4.49 -5.27 22.53
C LEU A 345 3.64 -6.13 21.59
N SER A 346 3.87 -7.45 21.55
CA SER A 346 3.03 -8.36 20.77
C SER A 346 1.59 -8.41 21.29
N LEU A 347 1.39 -8.37 22.61
CA LEU A 347 0.06 -8.32 23.22
C LEU A 347 -0.63 -6.97 22.94
N LEU A 348 0.10 -5.86 23.05
CA LEU A 348 -0.40 -4.52 22.72
C LEU A 348 -0.78 -4.41 21.25
N ALA A 349 0.03 -4.90 20.31
CA ALA A 349 -0.29 -4.90 18.89
C ALA A 349 -1.56 -5.72 18.58
N GLN A 350 -1.72 -6.90 19.18
CA GLN A 350 -2.97 -7.67 19.09
C GLN A 350 -4.17 -6.87 19.59
N TYR A 351 -4.05 -6.21 20.74
CA TYR A 351 -5.13 -5.38 21.29
C TYR A 351 -5.46 -4.21 20.37
N LEU A 352 -4.46 -3.45 19.91
CA LEU A 352 -4.66 -2.32 19.02
C LEU A 352 -5.28 -2.73 17.67
N THR A 353 -5.08 -3.96 17.22
CA THR A 353 -5.67 -4.48 15.97
C THR A 353 -6.95 -5.29 16.15
N ASN A 354 -7.51 -5.36 17.36
CA ASN A 354 -8.71 -6.14 17.63
C ASN A 354 -10.00 -5.52 17.03
N GLU A 355 -11.10 -6.26 17.13
CA GLU A 355 -12.42 -5.84 16.62
C GLU A 355 -12.86 -4.46 17.13
N ASP A 356 -12.80 -4.23 18.44
CA ASP A 356 -13.28 -2.99 19.06
C ASP A 356 -12.43 -1.79 18.66
N CYS A 357 -11.11 -1.95 18.62
CA CYS A 357 -10.20 -0.88 18.18
C CYS A 357 -10.42 -0.55 16.69
N GLN A 358 -10.71 -1.55 15.86
CA GLN A 358 -11.04 -1.33 14.45
C GLN A 358 -12.43 -0.68 14.26
N LYS A 359 -13.44 -1.06 15.06
CA LYS A 359 -14.75 -0.37 15.09
C LYS A 359 -14.60 1.10 15.50
N ALA A 360 -13.83 1.39 16.55
CA ALA A 360 -13.57 2.75 16.99
C ALA A 360 -12.83 3.58 15.92
N ARG A 361 -11.90 2.98 15.17
CA ARG A 361 -11.26 3.62 14.01
C ARG A 361 -12.26 3.90 12.89
N TYR A 362 -13.14 2.96 12.60
CA TYR A 362 -14.21 3.19 11.62
C TYR A 362 -15.14 4.33 12.07
N GLU A 363 -15.57 4.35 13.33
CA GLU A 363 -16.44 5.41 13.86
C GLU A 363 -15.81 6.80 13.76
N LYS A 364 -14.50 6.90 14.00
CA LYS A 364 -13.74 8.15 13.95
C LYS A 364 -13.35 8.59 12.54
N PHE A 365 -12.95 7.64 11.68
CA PHE A 365 -12.25 7.94 10.43
C PHE A 365 -12.86 7.28 9.19
N GLN A 366 -13.91 6.46 9.36
CA GLN A 366 -14.59 5.68 8.31
C GLN A 366 -13.68 4.69 7.56
N TRP A 367 -12.55 4.33 8.15
CA TRP A 367 -11.62 3.36 7.59
C TRP A 367 -12.22 1.96 7.61
N GLY A 368 -12.17 1.28 6.47
CA GLY A 368 -12.66 -0.09 6.30
C GLY A 368 -11.84 -1.08 7.10
N PRO A 369 -12.44 -1.76 8.10
CA PRO A 369 -11.71 -2.68 8.97
C PRO A 369 -11.25 -3.94 8.21
N SER A 370 -10.16 -4.55 8.63
CA SER A 370 -9.75 -5.90 8.20
C SER A 370 -10.44 -7.01 9.01
N ASN A 371 -10.90 -6.68 10.22
CA ASN A 371 -11.62 -7.59 11.08
C ASN A 371 -13.01 -7.91 10.48
N LYS A 372 -13.29 -9.21 10.30
CA LYS A 372 -14.51 -9.69 9.65
C LYS A 372 -15.77 -9.29 10.40
N ALA A 373 -15.77 -9.37 11.73
CA ALA A 373 -16.95 -8.99 12.51
C ALA A 373 -17.23 -7.48 12.45
N ALA A 374 -16.18 -6.65 12.43
CA ALA A 374 -16.32 -5.21 12.22
C ALA A 374 -16.83 -4.88 10.80
N GLN A 375 -16.39 -5.62 9.77
CA GLN A 375 -16.91 -5.48 8.39
C GLN A 375 -18.42 -5.77 8.31
N GLU A 376 -18.95 -6.63 9.19
CA GLU A 376 -20.35 -7.04 9.15
C GLU A 376 -21.33 -6.00 9.73
N THR A 377 -20.83 -4.92 10.33
CA THR A 377 -21.68 -3.86 10.90
C THR A 377 -22.47 -3.11 9.81
N ASP A 378 -23.70 -2.69 10.13
CA ASP A 378 -24.57 -1.97 9.18
C ASP A 378 -23.95 -0.65 8.71
N ALA A 379 -23.22 0.04 9.60
CA ALA A 379 -22.53 1.28 9.26
C ALA A 379 -21.45 1.03 8.18
N VAL A 380 -20.60 0.01 8.36
CA VAL A 380 -19.57 -0.34 7.37
C VAL A 380 -20.22 -0.75 6.04
N LYS A 381 -21.23 -1.62 6.05
CA LYS A 381 -21.90 -2.11 4.83
C LYS A 381 -22.64 -1.04 4.04
N SER A 382 -23.13 0.01 4.71
CA SER A 382 -23.89 1.09 4.08
C SER A 382 -23.03 2.32 3.72
N ASN A 383 -21.74 2.31 4.06
CA ASN A 383 -20.83 3.40 3.73
C ASN A 383 -20.60 3.49 2.22
N ALA A 384 -20.99 4.62 1.61
CA ALA A 384 -20.93 4.81 0.16
C ALA A 384 -19.49 4.69 -0.40
N SER A 385 -18.49 5.15 0.34
CA SER A 385 -17.08 5.11 -0.05
C SER A 385 -16.54 3.68 -0.04
N LEU A 386 -16.91 2.87 0.96
CA LEU A 386 -16.55 1.44 1.02
C LEU A 386 -17.33 0.61 -0.02
N ILE A 387 -18.57 0.97 -0.34
CA ILE A 387 -19.31 0.36 -1.46
C ILE A 387 -18.59 0.63 -2.79
N ALA A 388 -18.15 1.88 -3.02
CA ALA A 388 -17.39 2.25 -4.21
C ALA A 388 -16.05 1.52 -4.29
N LEU A 389 -15.32 1.42 -3.17
CA LEU A 389 -14.10 0.62 -3.08
C LEU A 389 -14.35 -0.85 -3.44
N ASN A 390 -15.38 -1.47 -2.86
CA ASN A 390 -15.71 -2.86 -3.14
C ASN A 390 -16.13 -3.09 -4.60
N ALA A 391 -16.83 -2.13 -5.21
CA ALA A 391 -17.13 -2.17 -6.63
C ALA A 391 -15.83 -2.12 -7.46
N GLN A 392 -14.89 -1.24 -7.10
CA GLN A 392 -13.59 -1.11 -7.76
C GLN A 392 -12.69 -2.33 -7.56
N ASN A 393 -12.77 -3.02 -6.42
CA ASN A 393 -11.95 -4.20 -6.12
C ASN A 393 -12.10 -5.33 -7.15
N GLN A 394 -13.19 -5.37 -7.93
CA GLN A 394 -13.38 -6.31 -9.05
C GLN A 394 -12.41 -6.06 -10.22
N PHE A 395 -11.87 -4.85 -10.33
CA PHE A 395 -10.90 -4.43 -11.34
C PHE A 395 -9.51 -4.17 -10.74
N ALA A 396 -9.38 -4.36 -9.42
CA ALA A 396 -8.15 -4.06 -8.72
C ALA A 396 -7.15 -5.22 -8.80
N ILE A 397 -5.88 -4.86 -8.83
CA ILE A 397 -4.76 -5.77 -8.64
C ILE A 397 -4.32 -5.64 -7.17
N PRO A 398 -4.29 -6.73 -6.38
CA PRO A 398 -3.70 -6.68 -5.05
C PRO A 398 -2.27 -6.15 -5.14
N GLN A 399 -1.95 -5.12 -4.36
CA GLN A 399 -0.63 -4.53 -4.34
C GLN A 399 0.34 -5.57 -3.78
N GLY A 400 1.14 -6.13 -4.68
CA GLY A 400 2.17 -7.11 -4.34
C GLY A 400 3.37 -6.44 -3.68
N GLN A 401 4.38 -7.27 -3.39
CA GLN A 401 5.70 -6.79 -3.01
C GLN A 401 6.37 -6.27 -4.28
N ILE A 402 6.69 -4.99 -4.32
CA ILE A 402 7.21 -4.29 -5.50
C ILE A 402 8.57 -3.69 -5.14
N HIS A 403 9.53 -3.74 -6.07
CA HIS A 403 10.84 -3.13 -5.86
C HIS A 403 10.69 -1.62 -5.60
N GLY A 404 11.32 -1.09 -4.55
CA GLY A 404 11.16 0.32 -4.13
C GLY A 404 11.34 1.33 -5.26
N SER A 405 12.41 1.17 -6.05
CA SER A 405 12.69 2.03 -7.22
C SER A 405 11.61 2.03 -8.30
N TRP A 406 10.75 1.01 -8.38
CA TRP A 406 9.71 0.94 -9.41
C TRP A 406 8.73 2.12 -9.29
N TRP A 407 8.39 2.53 -8.07
CA TRP A 407 7.47 3.64 -7.83
C TRP A 407 7.99 4.95 -8.45
N ASP A 408 9.28 5.21 -8.36
CA ASP A 408 9.90 6.40 -8.94
C ASP A 408 10.14 6.29 -10.44
N ILE A 409 10.35 5.08 -10.97
CA ILE A 409 10.47 4.84 -12.40
C ILE A 409 9.10 5.00 -13.08
N ALA A 410 8.06 4.38 -12.52
CA ALA A 410 6.72 4.35 -13.09
C ALA A 410 5.97 5.69 -12.98
N LYS A 411 6.27 6.54 -11.98
CA LYS A 411 5.56 7.82 -11.79
C LYS A 411 5.80 8.81 -12.94
N VAL A 412 6.95 8.70 -13.63
CA VAL A 412 7.33 9.61 -14.74
C VAL A 412 6.39 9.47 -15.93
N LEU A 413 5.80 8.28 -16.13
CA LEU A 413 4.94 7.97 -17.27
C LEU A 413 3.76 8.93 -17.43
N GLY A 414 3.20 9.48 -16.34
CA GLY A 414 2.10 10.44 -16.47
C GLY A 414 2.52 11.82 -16.97
N ALA A 415 3.69 12.30 -16.58
CA ALA A 415 4.27 13.52 -17.14
C ALA A 415 4.62 13.32 -18.62
N ASP A 416 5.18 12.16 -18.97
CA ASP A 416 5.49 11.81 -20.36
C ASP A 416 4.23 11.72 -21.23
N ALA A 417 3.16 11.09 -20.72
CA ALA A 417 1.87 11.02 -21.41
C ALA A 417 1.31 12.42 -21.71
N LYS A 418 1.43 13.34 -20.76
CA LYS A 418 1.01 14.75 -20.90
C LYS A 418 1.82 15.50 -21.95
N ALA A 419 3.14 15.33 -21.93
CA ALA A 419 4.07 16.05 -22.81
C ALA A 419 4.07 15.52 -24.26
N ALA A 420 3.78 14.23 -24.44
CA ALA A 420 3.81 13.58 -25.74
C ALA A 420 2.89 14.25 -26.78
N THR A 421 3.39 14.38 -28.00
CA THR A 421 2.67 14.96 -29.15
C THR A 421 2.31 13.91 -30.20
N SER A 422 2.86 12.71 -30.08
CA SER A 422 2.65 11.59 -30.99
C SER A 422 2.71 10.23 -30.28
N ASP A 423 2.22 9.18 -30.94
CA ASP A 423 2.36 7.79 -30.47
C ASP A 423 3.83 7.38 -30.34
N ALA A 424 4.72 7.94 -31.16
CA ALA A 424 6.15 7.66 -31.08
C ALA A 424 6.79 8.24 -29.80
N ASP A 425 6.31 9.39 -29.33
CA ASP A 425 6.76 9.97 -28.05
C ASP A 425 6.31 9.09 -26.88
N LEU A 426 5.06 8.60 -26.92
CA LEU A 426 4.53 7.67 -25.91
C LEU A 426 5.31 6.35 -25.90
N GLN A 427 5.64 5.80 -27.07
CA GLN A 427 6.46 4.60 -27.17
C GLN A 427 7.88 4.83 -26.62
N THR A 428 8.48 5.99 -26.89
CA THR A 428 9.79 6.36 -26.34
C THR A 428 9.78 6.41 -24.81
N ALA A 429 8.71 6.93 -24.21
CA ALA A 429 8.54 6.92 -22.75
C ALA A 429 8.49 5.49 -22.18
N LEU A 430 7.74 4.59 -22.83
CA LEU A 430 7.68 3.18 -22.45
C LEU A 430 9.03 2.45 -22.60
N ASP A 431 9.80 2.77 -23.65
CA ASP A 431 11.14 2.23 -23.86
C ASP A 431 12.11 2.66 -22.75
N ASN A 432 12.06 3.94 -22.37
CA ASN A 432 12.87 4.49 -21.27
C ASN A 432 12.48 3.88 -19.91
N TYR A 433 11.18 3.75 -19.66
CA TYR A 433 10.66 3.04 -18.48
C TYR A 433 11.19 1.61 -18.42
N LYS A 434 11.07 0.84 -19.51
CA LYS A 434 11.49 -0.57 -19.55
C LYS A 434 12.98 -0.72 -19.31
N LYS A 435 13.79 0.14 -19.92
CA LYS A 435 15.24 0.19 -19.70
C LYS A 435 15.58 0.41 -18.22
N SER A 436 14.86 1.30 -17.55
CA SER A 436 15.06 1.59 -16.13
C SER A 436 14.65 0.40 -15.24
N VAL A 437 13.53 -0.25 -15.53
CA VAL A 437 13.10 -1.46 -14.81
C VAL A 437 14.09 -2.61 -15.00
N ASP A 438 14.56 -2.85 -16.23
CA ASP A 438 15.52 -3.93 -16.52
C ASP A 438 16.87 -3.72 -15.85
N ALA A 439 17.27 -2.46 -15.66
CA ALA A 439 18.50 -2.13 -14.95
C ALA A 439 18.47 -2.63 -13.49
N LEU A 440 17.31 -2.60 -12.82
CA LEU A 440 17.19 -2.99 -11.39
C LEU A 440 17.63 -4.42 -11.09
N LEU A 441 17.45 -5.34 -12.06
CA LEU A 441 17.71 -6.77 -11.87
C LEU A 441 19.00 -7.24 -12.54
N THR A 442 19.64 -6.39 -13.33
CA THR A 442 20.84 -6.74 -14.12
C THR A 442 22.11 -6.13 -13.54
N MET A 443 22.00 -5.33 -12.47
CA MET A 443 23.15 -4.77 -11.77
C MET A 443 24.03 -5.86 -11.12
N THR A 444 25.34 -5.75 -11.35
CA THR A 444 26.34 -6.47 -10.55
C THR A 444 26.33 -5.99 -9.09
N GLU A 445 26.90 -6.78 -8.17
CA GLU A 445 27.03 -6.37 -6.77
C GLU A 445 27.82 -5.06 -6.59
N ASP A 446 28.80 -4.80 -7.46
CA ASP A 446 29.54 -3.53 -7.48
C ASP A 446 28.64 -2.38 -7.93
N GLN A 447 27.79 -2.61 -8.94
CA GLN A 447 26.83 -1.61 -9.42
C GLN A 447 25.75 -1.28 -8.39
N LYS A 448 25.28 -2.29 -7.63
CA LYS A 448 24.33 -2.07 -6.52
C LYS A 448 24.93 -1.23 -5.39
N LYS A 449 26.25 -1.26 -5.20
CA LYS A 449 26.96 -0.48 -4.17
C LYS A 449 27.45 0.88 -4.68
N ALA A 450 27.48 1.09 -5.99
CA ALA A 450 27.95 2.32 -6.60
C ALA A 450 27.02 3.50 -6.27
N TRP A 451 27.64 4.66 -6.06
CA TRP A 451 26.94 5.91 -5.83
C TRP A 451 26.85 6.73 -7.12
N GLY A 452 25.71 7.37 -7.34
CA GLY A 452 25.46 8.26 -8.46
C GLY A 452 24.79 9.56 -8.02
N VAL A 453 25.09 10.65 -8.72
CA VAL A 453 24.32 11.90 -8.65
C VAL A 453 23.20 11.81 -9.67
N ILE A 454 21.97 12.16 -9.30
CA ILE A 454 20.82 12.16 -10.21
C ILE A 454 19.96 13.41 -9.97
N GLY A 455 19.42 13.99 -11.03
CA GLY A 455 18.66 15.22 -10.93
C GLY A 455 18.17 15.75 -12.28
N ASN A 456 17.52 16.90 -12.27
CA ASN A 456 17.33 17.71 -13.48
C ASN A 456 18.60 18.53 -13.78
N ILE A 457 19.75 17.85 -13.80
CA ILE A 457 21.09 18.43 -13.91
C ILE A 457 21.75 18.02 -15.22
N CYS A 458 22.64 18.85 -15.74
CA CYS A 458 23.42 18.55 -16.95
C CYS A 458 22.56 18.10 -18.16
N GLY A 459 21.32 18.57 -18.25
CA GLY A 459 20.38 18.20 -19.32
C GLY A 459 19.65 16.86 -19.12
N SER A 460 19.92 16.12 -18.04
CA SER A 460 19.10 15.00 -17.58
C SER A 460 17.80 15.52 -16.95
N ASN A 461 16.77 14.67 -16.90
CA ASN A 461 15.54 14.92 -16.16
C ASN A 461 15.23 13.77 -15.19
N TRP A 462 16.12 13.54 -14.23
CA TRP A 462 16.03 12.44 -13.25
C TRP A 462 16.06 11.03 -13.85
N ASP A 463 16.67 10.91 -15.03
CA ASP A 463 16.74 9.68 -15.82
C ASP A 463 18.17 9.15 -16.01
N THR A 464 19.17 9.91 -15.56
CA THR A 464 20.59 9.55 -15.70
C THR A 464 21.33 9.76 -14.39
N ASP A 465 21.97 8.69 -13.89
CA ASP A 465 22.95 8.79 -12.80
C ASP A 465 24.33 9.14 -13.34
N PHE A 466 24.95 10.16 -12.75
CA PHE A 466 26.34 10.53 -12.95
C PHE A 466 27.19 9.83 -11.88
N ALA A 467 28.07 8.92 -12.31
CA ALA A 467 28.83 8.07 -11.41
C ALA A 467 29.71 8.86 -10.43
N MET A 468 29.82 8.34 -9.22
CA MET A 468 30.74 8.83 -8.19
C MET A 468 31.85 7.80 -7.95
N THR A 469 33.04 8.30 -7.60
CA THR A 469 34.20 7.49 -7.25
C THR A 469 34.46 7.57 -5.76
N GLU A 470 34.64 6.43 -5.11
CA GLU A 470 35.05 6.33 -3.71
C GLU A 470 36.55 6.58 -3.56
N ASP A 471 36.94 7.42 -2.62
CA ASP A 471 38.34 7.60 -2.23
C ASP A 471 38.74 6.65 -1.06
N PRO A 472 40.04 6.52 -0.74
CA PRO A 472 40.48 5.64 0.35
C PRO A 472 39.96 6.01 1.75
N ALA A 473 39.36 7.19 1.92
CA ALA A 473 38.74 7.64 3.16
C ALA A 473 37.23 7.34 3.22
N GLY A 474 36.68 6.67 2.19
CA GLY A 474 35.25 6.35 2.11
C GLY A 474 34.38 7.52 1.63
N THR A 475 34.99 8.54 1.01
CA THR A 475 34.25 9.69 0.47
C THR A 475 33.97 9.49 -1.01
N PHE A 476 32.72 9.68 -1.43
CA PHE A 476 32.31 9.54 -2.82
C PHE A 476 32.32 10.90 -3.50
N THR A 477 32.91 11.01 -4.69
CA THR A 477 32.96 12.27 -5.45
C THR A 477 32.61 12.05 -6.92
N SER A 478 31.75 12.88 -7.49
CA SER A 478 31.44 12.86 -8.93
C SER A 478 32.58 13.44 -9.78
N ASP A 479 32.49 13.21 -11.10
CA ASP A 479 33.16 14.06 -12.07
C ASP A 479 32.63 15.51 -12.02
N VAL A 480 33.27 16.43 -12.73
CA VAL A 480 32.82 17.82 -12.81
C VAL A 480 31.51 17.89 -13.60
N LEU A 481 30.46 18.37 -12.93
CA LEU A 481 29.12 18.57 -13.47
C LEU A 481 28.89 20.07 -13.69
N GLU A 482 28.28 20.43 -14.82
CA GLU A 482 27.84 21.79 -15.09
C GLU A 482 26.40 21.95 -14.61
N LEU A 483 26.23 22.70 -13.53
CA LEU A 483 24.96 22.86 -12.81
C LEU A 483 24.46 24.31 -12.92
N LYS A 484 23.15 24.48 -13.02
CA LYS A 484 22.50 25.79 -13.09
C LYS A 484 21.71 26.10 -11.83
N ALA A 485 21.58 27.37 -11.52
CA ALA A 485 20.70 27.83 -10.44
C ALA A 485 19.27 27.34 -10.67
N GLY A 486 18.69 26.68 -9.66
CA GLY A 486 17.38 26.05 -9.72
C GLY A 486 17.39 24.58 -10.15
N ASP A 487 18.52 24.05 -10.64
CA ASP A 487 18.64 22.61 -10.83
C ASP A 487 18.47 21.90 -9.49
N GLN A 488 17.85 20.73 -9.50
CA GLN A 488 17.64 19.91 -8.33
C GLN A 488 18.29 18.55 -8.50
N PHE A 489 18.94 18.04 -7.45
CA PHE A 489 19.56 16.73 -7.48
C PHE A 489 19.54 16.03 -6.13
N LYS A 490 19.87 14.74 -6.17
CA LYS A 490 20.17 13.86 -5.05
C LYS A 490 21.38 13.00 -5.41
N VAL A 491 21.95 12.33 -4.41
CA VAL A 491 22.84 11.20 -4.63
C VAL A 491 22.14 9.93 -4.18
N ARG A 492 22.29 8.83 -4.92
CA ARG A 492 21.64 7.57 -4.60
C ARG A 492 22.57 6.38 -4.85
N GLN A 493 22.37 5.31 -4.09
CA GLN A 493 23.13 4.09 -4.22
C GLN A 493 22.41 3.10 -5.13
N GLY A 494 23.14 2.42 -6.02
CA GLY A 494 22.62 1.30 -6.79
C GLY A 494 21.47 1.66 -7.72
N ALA A 495 21.42 2.90 -8.20
CA ALA A 495 20.29 3.44 -8.95
C ALA A 495 18.92 3.22 -8.26
N SER A 496 18.94 3.04 -6.93
CA SER A 496 17.78 2.81 -6.09
C SER A 496 17.50 4.01 -5.19
N TRP A 497 16.24 4.23 -4.86
CA TRP A 497 15.85 5.24 -3.88
C TRP A 497 15.83 4.72 -2.44
N ASP A 498 16.13 3.44 -2.22
CA ASP A 498 16.18 2.85 -0.88
C ASP A 498 17.24 3.53 0.00
N VAL A 499 18.37 3.91 -0.60
CA VAL A 499 19.49 4.64 0.05
C VAL A 499 19.84 5.85 -0.81
N ASN A 500 19.32 7.03 -0.47
CA ASN A 500 19.64 8.28 -1.15
C ASN A 500 19.85 9.44 -0.18
N PHE A 501 20.58 10.46 -0.61
CA PHE A 501 20.80 11.70 0.13
C PHE A 501 20.43 12.90 -0.73
N GLY A 502 19.61 13.76 -0.14
CA GLY A 502 19.38 15.13 -0.60
C GLY A 502 19.77 16.09 0.52
N GLN A 503 18.82 16.85 1.05
CA GLN A 503 18.94 17.55 2.33
C GLN A 503 18.90 16.55 3.50
N GLY A 504 19.95 15.73 3.63
CA GLY A 504 20.02 14.59 4.55
C GLY A 504 19.55 13.27 3.92
N PHE A 505 19.58 12.20 4.71
CA PHE A 505 19.17 10.86 4.28
C PHE A 505 17.69 10.81 3.91
N ASN A 506 17.40 10.33 2.70
CA ASN A 506 16.09 10.36 2.06
C ASN A 506 15.40 11.74 2.10
N GLY A 507 16.17 12.82 2.29
CA GLY A 507 15.66 14.17 2.45
C GLY A 507 15.14 14.78 1.15
N ALA A 508 14.69 16.04 1.21
CA ALA A 508 14.27 16.79 0.02
C ALA A 508 15.42 16.95 -0.99
N ASN A 509 15.10 17.27 -2.25
CA ASN A 509 16.12 17.53 -3.26
C ASN A 509 17.04 18.69 -2.87
N ILE A 510 18.32 18.60 -3.24
CA ILE A 510 19.26 19.72 -3.11
C ILE A 510 19.02 20.64 -4.30
N VAL A 511 18.80 21.93 -4.02
CA VAL A 511 18.65 22.96 -5.04
C VAL A 511 19.98 23.67 -5.23
N VAL A 512 20.45 23.73 -6.47
CA VAL A 512 21.65 24.47 -6.84
C VAL A 512 21.34 25.96 -6.78
N GLU A 513 22.11 26.72 -6.00
CA GLU A 513 21.84 28.15 -5.80
C GLU A 513 22.43 29.05 -6.90
N THR A 514 23.56 28.64 -7.47
CA THR A 514 24.31 29.44 -8.45
C THR A 514 24.80 28.59 -9.60
N ASP A 515 24.79 29.15 -10.81
CA ASP A 515 25.42 28.54 -11.98
C ASP A 515 26.90 28.28 -11.73
N GLY A 516 27.40 27.12 -12.15
CA GLY A 516 28.80 26.80 -12.03
C GLY A 516 29.17 25.37 -12.39
N LYS A 517 30.47 25.10 -12.31
CA LYS A 517 31.01 23.75 -12.40
C LYS A 517 31.28 23.24 -11.00
N TYR A 518 30.76 22.06 -10.69
CA TYR A 518 30.87 21.49 -9.36
C TYR A 518 31.26 20.02 -9.42
N LYS A 519 31.98 19.56 -8.41
CA LYS A 519 31.96 18.16 -8.02
C LYS A 519 30.96 17.99 -6.89
N VAL A 520 30.13 16.97 -6.97
CA VAL A 520 29.27 16.57 -5.86
C VAL A 520 30.06 15.60 -5.00
N GLN A 521 30.13 15.88 -3.71
CA GLN A 521 30.76 15.02 -2.72
C GLN A 521 29.72 14.47 -1.76
N LEU A 522 29.79 13.17 -1.47
CA LEU A 522 29.07 12.53 -0.39
C LEU A 522 30.08 11.96 0.62
N VAL A 523 30.00 12.44 1.85
CA VAL A 523 30.63 11.80 3.01
C VAL A 523 29.55 11.04 3.74
N TRP A 524 29.73 9.73 3.94
CA TRP A 524 28.71 8.82 4.47
C TRP A 524 29.30 7.90 5.53
N ASP A 525 28.58 7.69 6.63
CA ASP A 525 28.99 6.85 7.75
C ASP A 525 28.74 5.34 7.54
N GLY A 526 28.12 4.95 6.43
CA GLY A 526 27.67 3.57 6.17
C GLY A 526 26.28 3.25 6.72
N ALA A 527 25.59 4.24 7.30
CA ALA A 527 24.23 4.16 7.83
C ALA A 527 23.37 5.33 7.32
N GLN A 528 22.85 6.21 8.19
CA GLN A 528 21.98 7.32 7.80
C GLN A 528 22.63 8.70 7.89
N GLU A 529 23.85 8.82 8.40
CA GLU A 529 24.51 10.12 8.43
C GLU A 529 25.33 10.30 7.17
N GLY A 530 24.86 11.20 6.31
CA GLY A 530 25.55 11.57 5.09
C GLY A 530 25.40 13.04 4.78
N THR A 531 26.49 13.67 4.35
CA THR A 531 26.51 15.06 3.94
C THR A 531 26.86 15.16 2.47
N VAL A 532 25.97 15.78 1.70
CA VAL A 532 26.19 16.09 0.29
C VAL A 532 26.68 17.53 0.18
N THR A 533 27.84 17.73 -0.43
CA THR A 533 28.46 19.05 -0.60
C THR A 533 28.78 19.32 -2.06
N LEU A 534 28.47 20.54 -2.53
CA LEU A 534 28.93 21.04 -3.82
C LEU A 534 30.32 21.66 -3.67
N ILE A 535 31.32 21.08 -4.33
CA ILE A 535 32.69 21.59 -4.37
C ILE A 535 32.89 22.34 -5.69
N PRO A 536 33.11 23.66 -5.67
CA PRO A 536 33.42 24.40 -6.89
C PRO A 536 34.62 23.82 -7.64
N ALA A 537 34.49 23.68 -8.95
CA ALA A 537 35.55 23.23 -9.85
C ALA A 537 35.90 24.34 -10.85
N GLU A 538 37.19 24.45 -11.20
CA GLU A 538 37.70 25.41 -12.19
C GLU A 538 37.30 25.07 -13.64
#